data_AF-A0A3D4QUI6-F1
#
_entry.id   AF-A0A3D4QUI6-F1
#
_cell.length_a   1.000
_cell.length_b   1.000
_cell.length_c   1.000
_cell.angle_alpha   90.00
_cell.angle_beta   90.00
_cell.angle_gamma   90.00
#
_symmetry.space_group_name_H-M   'P 1'
#
loop_
_entity.id
_entity.type
_entity.pdbx_description
1 polymer ?
#
loop_
_entity_poly.entity_id
_entity_poly.type
_entity_poly.pdbx_seq_one_letter_code
_entity_poly.pdbx_strand_id
1 'polypeptide(L)'
;MAIKPVEEQIRLYAKQLKIPTFGDYNDILRRIKPDDNFENILLELMKTESLQRQENQNRRRLKTAGFPFHKTLDELDLSRYEGSITE
;
A
#
# COMPACT_ATOMS: atom_id res chain seq x y z
N MET A 1 21.16 -21.99 2.10
CA MET A 1 21.32 -20.54 1.88
C MET A 1 21.84 -19.93 3.18
N ALA A 2 23.06 -19.41 3.19
CA ALA A 2 23.58 -18.73 4.38
C ALA A 2 22.86 -17.38 4.52
N ILE A 3 21.93 -17.30 5.48
CA ILE A 3 21.24 -16.06 5.84
C ILE A 3 22.32 -15.13 6.39
N LYS A 4 22.50 -13.95 5.79
CA LYS A 4 23.50 -12.99 6.25
C LYS A 4 23.00 -12.34 7.54
N PRO A 5 23.73 -12.42 8.66
CA PRO A 5 23.26 -11.91 9.96
C PRO A 5 22.94 -10.41 9.95
N VAL A 6 23.57 -9.65 9.04
CA VAL A 6 23.34 -8.21 8.87
C VAL A 6 21.96 -7.92 8.26
N GLU A 7 21.51 -8.70 7.28
CA GLU A 7 20.18 -8.51 6.66
C GLU A 7 19.05 -8.73 7.67
N GLU A 8 19.24 -9.67 8.59
CA GLU A 8 18.29 -9.99 9.64
C GLU A 8 18.21 -8.88 10.70
N GLN A 9 19.35 -8.27 11.05
CA GLN A 9 19.39 -7.09 11.91
C GLN A 9 18.69 -5.89 11.26
N ILE A 10 18.92 -5.65 9.97
CA ILE A 10 18.23 -4.59 9.21
C ILE A 10 16.72 -4.81 9.26
N ARG A 11 16.24 -6.03 9.02
CA ARG A 11 14.82 -6.38 9.11
C ARG A 11 14.25 -6.21 10.51
N LEU A 12 15.01 -6.59 11.54
CA LEU A 12 14.61 -6.41 12.94
C LEU A 12 14.41 -4.92 13.26
N TYR A 13 15.39 -4.08 12.94
CA TYR A 13 15.31 -2.63 13.17
C TYR A 13 14.22 -1.98 12.31
N ALA A 14 14.08 -2.38 11.05
CA ALA A 14 13.02 -1.91 10.16
C ALA A 14 11.63 -2.18 10.76
N LYS A 15 11.44 -3.36 11.37
CA LYS A 15 10.22 -3.71 12.08
C LYS A 15 9.99 -2.87 13.34
N GLN A 16 11.03 -2.62 14.14
CA GLN A 16 10.94 -1.77 15.34
C GLN A 16 10.59 -0.31 14.99
N LEU A 17 11.20 0.22 13.95
CA LEU A 17 10.99 1.59 13.44
C LEU A 17 9.71 1.73 12.60
N LYS A 18 8.98 0.63 12.36
CA LYS A 18 7.77 0.58 11.53
C LYS A 18 8.00 1.06 10.10
N ILE A 19 9.17 0.80 9.54
CA ILE A 19 9.57 1.11 8.16
C ILE A 19 9.76 -0.21 7.38
N PRO A 20 8.67 -0.96 7.13
CA PRO A 20 8.77 -2.33 6.62
C PRO A 20 9.50 -2.41 5.28
N THR A 21 9.50 -1.36 4.46
CA THR A 21 10.10 -1.40 3.12
C THR A 21 11.62 -1.26 3.14
N PHE A 22 12.19 -0.76 4.25
CA PHE A 22 13.63 -0.83 4.50
C PHE A 22 14.13 -2.28 4.74
N GLY A 23 13.25 -3.20 5.12
CA GLY A 23 13.59 -4.62 5.31
C GLY A 23 13.88 -5.37 4.00
N ASP A 24 13.43 -4.82 2.87
CA ASP A 24 13.60 -5.39 1.52
C ASP A 24 14.38 -4.42 0.60
N TYR A 25 15.37 -3.73 1.17
CA TYR A 25 16.24 -2.77 0.48
C TYR A 25 17.00 -3.34 -0.74
N ASN A 26 17.16 -4.67 -0.81
CA ASN A 26 17.83 -5.36 -1.91
C ASN A 26 17.18 -5.08 -3.27
N ASP A 27 15.85 -4.88 -3.31
CA ASP A 27 15.15 -4.57 -4.56
C ASP A 27 15.48 -3.17 -5.08
N ILE A 28 15.80 -2.25 -4.18
CA ILE A 28 16.22 -0.88 -4.50
C ILE A 28 17.69 -0.90 -4.95
N LEU A 29 18.56 -1.62 -4.23
CA LEU A 29 19.96 -1.80 -4.61
C LEU A 29 20.13 -2.41 -6.02
N ARG A 30 19.23 -3.28 -6.46
CA ARG A 30 19.26 -3.84 -7.82
C ARG A 30 18.95 -2.84 -8.93
N ARG A 31 18.22 -1.76 -8.61
CA ARG A 31 17.77 -0.74 -9.57
C ARG A 31 18.77 0.42 -9.70
N ILE A 32 19.61 0.59 -8.69
CA ILE A 32 20.60 1.65 -8.58
C ILE A 32 21.80 1.39 -9.48
N LYS A 33 22.36 2.45 -10.06
CA LYS A 33 23.59 2.37 -10.87
C LYS A 33 24.81 2.23 -9.97
N PRO A 34 25.87 1.54 -10.41
CA PRO A 34 27.09 1.37 -9.61
C PRO A 34 27.81 2.68 -9.24
N ASP A 35 27.48 3.79 -9.92
CA ASP A 35 28.07 5.12 -9.72
C ASP A 35 27.17 6.08 -8.92
N ASP A 36 26.03 5.61 -8.41
CA ASP A 36 25.11 6.46 -7.64
C ASP A 36 25.63 6.72 -6.22
N ASN A 37 25.58 7.99 -5.83
CA ASN A 37 25.92 8.43 -4.50
C ASN A 37 24.98 7.83 -3.45
N PHE A 38 25.50 7.52 -2.27
CA PHE A 38 24.72 6.95 -1.15
C PHE A 38 23.50 7.81 -0.80
N GLU A 39 23.62 9.13 -0.91
CA GLU A 39 22.52 10.07 -0.69
C GLU A 39 21.33 9.82 -1.65
N ASN A 40 21.61 9.46 -2.91
CA ASN A 40 20.57 9.12 -3.88
C ASN A 40 19.88 7.81 -3.50
N ILE A 41 20.66 6.83 -3.07
CA ILE A 41 20.17 5.52 -2.61
C ILE A 41 19.22 5.69 -1.42
N LEU A 42 19.65 6.47 -0.42
CA LEU A 42 18.87 6.75 0.77
C LEU A 42 17.58 7.51 0.41
N LEU A 43 17.67 8.49 -0.49
CA LEU A 43 16.52 9.26 -0.95
C LEU A 43 15.48 8.36 -1.66
N GLU A 44 15.92 7.43 -2.49
CA GLU A 44 15.04 6.47 -3.16
C GLU A 44 14.35 5.53 -2.16
N LEU A 45 15.09 5.05 -1.16
CA LEU A 45 14.56 4.27 -0.04
C LEU A 45 13.48 5.03 0.75
N MET A 46 13.72 6.30 1.06
CA MET A 46 12.74 7.13 1.76
C MET A 46 11.50 7.41 0.91
N LYS A 47 11.66 7.66 -0.38
CA LYS A 47 10.54 7.89 -1.31
C LYS A 47 9.66 6.65 -1.43
N THR A 48 10.25 5.48 -1.61
CA THR A 48 9.51 4.21 -1.76
C THR A 48 8.71 3.85 -0.49
N GLU A 49 9.30 4.01 0.70
CA GLU A 49 8.60 3.83 1.98
C GLU A 49 7.42 4.81 2.11
N SER A 50 7.62 6.09 1.77
CA SER A 50 6.57 7.10 1.83
C SER A 50 5.38 6.77 0.92
N LEU A 51 5.65 6.37 -0.33
CA LEU A 51 4.62 5.97 -1.29
C LEU A 51 3.82 4.76 -0.80
N GLN A 52 4.50 3.72 -0.30
CA GLN A 52 3.80 2.54 0.25
C GLN A 52 2.96 2.87 1.48
N ARG A 53 3.42 3.77 2.35
CA ARG A 53 2.62 4.26 3.47
C ARG A 53 1.37 4.98 2.99
N GLN A 54 1.49 5.85 1.99
CA GLN A 54 0.36 6.56 1.40
C GLN A 54 -0.64 5.59 0.77
N GLU A 55 -0.18 4.62 -0.03
CA GLU A 55 -1.05 3.60 -0.61
C GLU A 55 -1.77 2.77 0.45
N ASN A 56 -1.07 2.36 1.51
CA ASN A 56 -1.65 1.58 2.58
C ASN A 56 -2.69 2.39 3.36
N GLN A 57 -2.44 3.68 3.59
CA GLN A 57 -3.44 4.58 4.15
C GLN A 57 -4.65 4.73 3.23
N ASN A 58 -4.44 4.92 1.93
CA ASN A 58 -5.53 5.01 0.96
C ASN A 58 -6.35 3.71 0.91
N ARG A 59 -5.72 2.54 0.84
CA ARG A 59 -6.39 1.24 0.93
C ARG A 59 -7.21 1.10 2.20
N ARG A 60 -6.69 1.54 3.34
CA ARG A 60 -7.42 1.54 4.61
C ARG A 60 -8.62 2.48 4.57
N ARG A 61 -8.44 3.72 4.08
CA ARG A 61 -9.52 4.70 3.92
C ARG A 61 -10.62 4.18 3.00
N LEU A 62 -10.25 3.58 1.86
CA LEU A 62 -11.21 2.96 0.93
C LEU A 62 -12.00 1.83 1.58
N LYS A 63 -11.34 0.96 2.36
CA LYS A 63 -12.00 -0.12 3.10
C LYS A 63 -12.93 0.40 4.20
N THR A 64 -12.50 1.41 4.95
CA THR A 64 -13.27 1.98 6.06
C THR A 64 -14.40 2.90 5.60
N ALA A 65 -14.28 3.51 4.42
CA ALA A 65 -15.30 4.40 3.87
C ALA A 65 -16.66 3.71 3.68
N GLY A 66 -16.70 2.37 3.66
CA GLY A 66 -17.96 1.63 3.60
C GLY A 66 -18.78 2.04 2.39
N PHE A 67 -18.11 2.35 1.27
CA PHE A 67 -18.78 2.76 0.05
C PHE A 67 -19.88 1.74 -0.24
N PRO A 68 -21.12 2.21 -0.49
CA PRO A 68 -22.19 1.31 -0.87
C PRO A 68 -21.68 0.43 -2.01
N PHE A 69 -21.89 -0.89 -1.90
CA PHE A 69 -21.76 -1.77 -3.06
C PHE A 69 -22.50 -1.09 -4.21
N HIS A 70 -21.86 -0.96 -5.36
CA HIS A 70 -22.49 -0.36 -6.54
C HIS A 70 -23.80 -1.09 -6.82
N LYS A 71 -24.92 -0.56 -6.32
CA LYS A 71 -26.25 -0.97 -6.75
C LYS A 71 -26.32 -0.58 -8.22
N THR A 72 -26.11 -1.57 -9.09
CA THR A 72 -26.40 -1.41 -10.50
C THR A 72 -27.92 -1.30 -10.65
N LEU A 73 -28.39 -0.68 -11.72
CA LEU A 73 -29.83 -0.64 -12.04
C LEU A 73 -30.43 -2.05 -12.10
N ASP A 74 -29.62 -3.07 -12.40
CA ASP A 74 -30.01 -4.48 -12.42
C ASP A 74 -30.33 -5.05 -11.02
N GLU A 75 -29.77 -4.48 -9.94
CA GLU A 75 -30.06 -4.86 -8.55
C GLU A 75 -31.22 -4.03 -7.94
N LEU A 76 -31.84 -3.13 -8.73
CA LEU A 76 -32.97 -2.33 -8.30
C LEU A 76 -34.24 -3.18 -8.30
N ASP A 77 -34.73 -3.48 -7.10
CA ASP A 77 -35.98 -4.21 -6.88
C ASP A 77 -37.20 -3.33 -7.20
N LEU A 78 -37.64 -3.36 -8.47
CA LEU A 78 -38.75 -2.55 -9.00
C LEU A 78 -40.11 -2.94 -8.41
N SER A 79 -40.27 -4.13 -7.84
CA SER A 79 -41.53 -4.54 -7.18
C SER A 79 -41.83 -3.70 -5.93
N ARG A 80 -40.84 -2.96 -5.42
CA ARG A 80 -41.02 -2.00 -4.30
C ARG A 80 -41.66 -0.68 -4.72
N TYR A 81 -41.70 -0.40 -6.02
CA TYR A 81 -42.26 0.82 -6.59
C TYR A 81 -43.65 0.60 -7.20
N GLU A 82 -44.32 -0.52 -6.88
CA GLU A 82 -45.75 -0.72 -7.14
C GLU A 82 -46.64 0.14 -6.21
N GLY A 83 -46.27 1.41 -6.04
CA GLY A 83 -47.17 2.43 -5.52
C GLY A 83 -47.97 2.97 -6.69
N SER A 84 -49.27 2.69 -6.70
CA SER A 84 -50.22 3.44 -7.52
C SER A 84 -49.89 4.93 -7.41
N ILE A 85 -49.66 5.59 -8.54
CA ILE A 85 -49.66 7.05 -8.59
C ILE A 85 -51.07 7.43 -8.16
N THR A 86 -51.23 7.79 -6.89
CA THR A 86 -52.46 8.40 -6.40
C THR A 86 -52.62 9.69 -7.20
N GLU A 87 -53.71 9.75 -7.98
CA GLU A 87 -54.11 10.91 -8.79
C GLU A 87 -54.20 12.20 -7.96
#